data_AF-A0A0N4XTI3-F1
#
_entry.id   AF-A0A0N4XTI3-F1
#
_cell.length_a   1.000
_cell.length_b   1.000
_cell.length_c   1.000
_cell.angle_alpha   90.00
_cell.angle_beta   90.00
_cell.angle_gamma   90.00
#
_symmetry.space_group_name_H-M   'P 1'
#
loop_
_entity.id
_entity.type
_entity.pdbx_description
1 polymer ?
#
loop_
_entity_poly.entity_id
_entity_poly.type
_entity_poly.pdbx_seq_one_letter_code
_entity_poly.pdbx_strand_id
1 'polypeptide(L)'
;MRHAASAATRSAFLLCWLLSFTPIITSLRCHLYHEIWEDGRKLQITPDICSSNRYCVSAFYRDPNPTRKNGHSVGCDRVDCDQSDDPEVTEWRSTTDGRRCRKHRDYGRHGEICCCKTDLCNSATASTTTLVVSRTFCSLFVLAVLSPLFLL
;
A
#
# COMPACT_ATOMS: atom_id res chain seq x y z
N MET A 1 -16.73 -48.47 -10.95
CA MET A 1 -15.88 -47.44 -10.29
C MET A 1 -15.55 -46.23 -11.19
N ARG A 2 -16.43 -45.82 -12.12
CA ARG A 2 -16.20 -44.67 -13.03
C ARG A 2 -16.87 -43.35 -12.58
N HIS A 3 -17.77 -43.40 -11.59
CA HIS A 3 -18.52 -42.21 -11.14
C HIS A 3 -17.80 -41.38 -10.07
N ALA A 4 -16.80 -41.92 -9.37
CA ALA A 4 -16.09 -41.19 -8.31
C ALA A 4 -15.09 -40.14 -8.86
N ALA A 5 -14.51 -40.39 -10.04
CA ALA A 5 -13.52 -39.49 -10.65
C ALA A 5 -14.13 -38.18 -11.19
N SER A 6 -15.43 -38.20 -11.54
CA SER A 6 -16.18 -37.04 -12.06
C SER A 6 -16.54 -36.01 -10.98
N ALA A 7 -16.73 -36.45 -9.74
CA ALA A 7 -17.06 -35.56 -8.63
C ALA A 7 -15.82 -34.81 -8.11
N ALA A 8 -14.67 -35.50 -8.01
CA ALA A 8 -13.42 -34.92 -7.49
C ALA A 8 -12.87 -33.79 -8.39
N THR A 9 -12.97 -33.95 -9.70
CA THR A 9 -12.53 -32.96 -10.70
C THR A 9 -13.37 -31.69 -10.69
N ARG A 10 -14.69 -31.82 -10.51
CA ARG A 10 -15.61 -30.68 -10.36
C ARG A 10 -15.38 -29.91 -9.06
N SER A 11 -15.14 -30.61 -7.95
CA SER A 11 -14.82 -29.99 -6.66
C SER A 11 -13.49 -29.23 -6.68
N ALA A 12 -12.47 -29.78 -7.34
CA ALA A 12 -11.17 -29.10 -7.51
C ALA A 12 -11.27 -27.84 -8.38
N PHE A 13 -12.10 -27.87 -9.43
CA PHE A 13 -12.37 -26.71 -10.28
C PHE A 13 -13.08 -25.57 -9.53
N LEU A 14 -14.08 -25.91 -8.71
CA LEU A 14 -14.79 -24.93 -7.88
C LEU A 14 -13.87 -24.32 -6.82
N LEU A 15 -12.99 -25.11 -6.19
CA LEU A 15 -11.98 -24.61 -5.25
C LEU A 15 -10.97 -23.68 -5.93
N CYS A 16 -10.48 -24.05 -7.12
CA CYS A 16 -9.54 -23.23 -7.88
C CYS A 16 -10.21 -21.91 -8.32
N TRP A 17 -11.47 -21.96 -8.77
CA TRP A 17 -12.27 -20.78 -9.08
C TRP A 17 -12.45 -19.91 -7.82
N LEU A 18 -12.91 -20.46 -6.71
CA LEU A 18 -13.05 -19.70 -5.45
C LEU A 18 -11.75 -19.04 -4.98
N LEU A 19 -10.60 -19.73 -5.09
CA LEU A 19 -9.27 -19.19 -4.77
C LEU A 19 -8.75 -18.16 -5.79
N SER A 20 -9.29 -18.15 -7.01
CA SER A 20 -8.95 -17.15 -8.04
C SER A 20 -9.70 -15.83 -7.84
N PHE A 21 -10.90 -15.90 -7.26
CA PHE A 21 -11.80 -14.75 -7.05
C PHE A 21 -11.71 -14.14 -5.66
N THR A 22 -10.92 -14.71 -4.73
CA THR A 22 -10.63 -14.02 -3.47
C THR A 22 -9.76 -12.79 -3.78
N PRO A 23 -10.25 -11.57 -3.49
CA PRO A 23 -9.38 -10.41 -3.54
C PRO A 23 -8.28 -10.66 -2.51
N ILE A 24 -7.02 -10.69 -2.96
CA ILE A 24 -5.92 -10.65 -2.02
C ILE A 24 -6.01 -9.27 -1.40
N ILE A 25 -6.57 -9.18 -0.20
CA ILE A 25 -6.48 -7.96 0.62
C ILE A 25 -5.03 -7.90 1.10
N THR A 26 -4.13 -7.43 0.25
CA THR A 26 -2.76 -7.12 0.65
C THR A 26 -2.80 -5.85 1.47
N SER A 27 -2.56 -5.94 2.77
CA SER A 27 -2.32 -4.76 3.58
C SER A 27 -1.00 -4.11 3.14
N LEU A 28 -1.06 -2.83 2.83
CA LEU A 28 0.10 -2.00 2.52
C LEU A 28 0.96 -1.84 3.78
N ARG A 29 2.25 -2.15 3.70
CA ARG A 29 3.19 -1.94 4.83
C ARG A 29 3.85 -0.58 4.68
N CYS A 30 3.92 0.18 5.77
CA CYS A 30 4.50 1.52 5.77
C CYS A 30 5.47 1.68 6.94
N HIS A 31 6.50 2.50 6.77
CA HIS A 31 7.34 2.90 7.90
C HIS A 31 6.53 3.72 8.89
N LEU A 32 6.68 3.43 10.18
CA LEU A 32 6.14 4.19 11.28
C LEU A 32 7.30 4.83 12.04
N TYR A 33 7.34 6.15 12.08
CA TYR A 33 8.31 6.91 12.84
C TYR A 33 7.76 8.31 13.07
N HIS A 34 7.96 8.84 14.26
CA HIS A 34 7.58 10.21 14.57
C HIS A 34 8.73 10.85 15.32
N GLU A 35 9.17 12.01 14.87
CA GLU A 35 10.09 12.89 15.57
C GLU A 35 9.63 14.31 15.34
N ILE A 36 8.81 14.82 16.26
CA ILE A 36 8.26 16.17 16.19
C ILE A 36 8.57 16.94 17.46
N TRP A 37 8.73 18.26 17.31
CA TRP A 37 8.84 19.22 18.38
C TRP A 37 7.56 20.04 18.42
N GLU A 38 6.88 20.04 19.56
CA GLU A 38 5.68 20.82 19.80
C GLU A 38 5.70 21.35 21.24
N ASP A 39 5.36 22.62 21.43
CA ASP A 39 5.37 23.28 22.75
C ASP A 39 6.71 23.14 23.49
N GLY A 40 7.82 23.16 22.74
CA GLY A 40 9.18 23.00 23.26
C GLY A 40 9.52 21.58 23.72
N ARG A 41 8.66 20.59 23.48
CA ARG A 41 8.89 19.19 23.84
C ARG A 41 9.07 18.33 22.59
N LYS A 42 9.99 17.36 22.70
CA LYS A 42 10.18 16.34 21.68
C LYS A 42 9.20 15.20 21.91
N LEU A 43 8.38 14.89 20.91
CA LEU A 43 7.57 13.68 20.82
C LEU A 43 8.25 12.74 19.84
N GLN A 44 8.65 11.57 20.32
CA GLN A 44 9.33 10.58 19.50
C GLN A 44 8.67 9.20 19.66
N ILE A 45 8.43 8.55 18.53
CA ILE A 45 7.99 7.15 18.47
C ILE A 45 9.13 6.34 17.87
N THR A 46 9.44 5.19 18.49
CA THR A 46 10.46 4.26 17.99
C THR A 46 10.10 3.80 16.58
N PRO A 47 11.09 3.73 15.65
CA PRO A 47 10.85 3.21 14.31
C PRO A 47 10.21 1.81 14.33
N ASP A 48 9.15 1.63 13.56
CA ASP A 48 8.42 0.37 13.40
C ASP A 48 7.77 0.30 11.99
N ILE A 49 6.94 -0.71 11.74
CA ILE A 49 6.13 -0.88 10.54
C ILE A 49 4.65 -0.93 10.93
N CYS A 50 3.83 -0.13 10.24
CA CYS A 50 2.37 -0.22 10.34
C CYS A 50 1.76 -0.84 9.08
N SER A 51 0.53 -1.34 9.22
CA SER A 51 -0.27 -1.87 8.11
C SER A 51 -1.45 -0.95 7.81
N SER A 52 -1.56 -0.53 6.55
CA SER A 52 -2.61 0.33 6.02
C SER A 52 -3.38 -0.40 4.94
N ASN A 53 -4.66 -0.06 4.77
CA ASN A 53 -5.45 -0.59 3.66
C ASN A 53 -5.46 0.33 2.44
N ARG A 54 -4.75 1.48 2.50
CA ARG A 54 -4.85 2.49 1.42
C ARG A 54 -3.57 3.29 1.16
N TYR A 55 -3.03 3.97 2.17
CA TYR A 55 -1.88 4.87 1.97
C TYR A 55 -0.82 4.72 3.06
N CYS A 56 0.43 4.93 2.64
CA CYS A 56 1.51 5.35 3.52
C CYS A 56 1.64 6.87 3.46
N VAL A 57 1.96 7.49 4.59
CA VAL A 57 2.10 8.94 4.73
C VAL A 57 3.50 9.33 5.16
N SER A 58 3.93 10.50 4.70
CA SER A 58 5.14 11.21 5.14
C SER A 58 4.80 12.68 5.32
N ALA A 59 4.85 13.16 6.55
CA ALA A 59 4.55 14.52 6.94
C ALA A 59 5.82 15.24 7.40
N PHE A 60 6.11 16.38 6.79
CA PHE A 60 7.20 17.28 7.18
C PHE A 60 6.60 18.49 7.88
N TYR A 61 6.90 18.63 9.17
CA TYR A 61 6.47 19.75 9.98
C TYR A 61 7.52 20.86 9.91
N ARG A 62 7.12 22.05 9.48
CA ARG A 62 8.03 23.19 9.37
C ARG A 62 7.31 24.51 9.60
N ASP A 63 7.59 25.14 10.72
CA ASP A 63 7.08 26.46 11.07
C ASP A 63 8.21 27.40 11.51
N PRO A 64 8.25 28.66 11.04
CA PRO A 64 9.23 29.65 11.49
C PRO A 64 9.19 29.92 12.99
N ASN A 65 8.04 29.71 13.65
CA ASN A 65 7.94 29.80 15.08
C ASN A 65 8.44 28.48 15.73
N PRO A 66 9.53 28.51 16.51
CA PRO A 66 10.09 27.31 17.13
C PRO A 66 9.18 26.68 18.20
N THR A 67 8.17 27.40 18.70
CA THR A 67 7.21 26.83 19.66
C THR A 67 6.13 26.00 18.98
N ARG A 68 6.01 26.08 17.64
CA ARG A 68 5.04 25.32 16.86
C ARG A 68 5.64 24.01 16.35
N LYS A 69 4.78 23.13 15.82
CA LYS A 69 5.15 21.83 15.26
C LYS A 69 6.28 21.95 14.23
N ASN A 70 7.40 21.30 14.51
CA ASN A 70 8.53 21.11 13.61
C ASN A 70 8.96 19.64 13.65
N GLY A 71 9.59 19.12 12.59
CA GLY A 71 10.10 17.74 12.54
C GLY A 71 9.50 16.91 11.42
N HIS A 72 9.43 15.59 11.61
CA HIS A 72 9.05 14.65 10.58
C HIS A 72 8.26 13.46 11.15
N SER A 73 7.32 12.96 10.38
CA SER A 73 6.52 11.79 10.72
C SER A 73 6.24 10.96 9.48
N VAL A 74 6.25 9.64 9.64
CA VAL A 74 5.81 8.67 8.64
C VAL A 74 4.89 7.65 9.31
N GLY A 75 3.91 7.16 8.57
CA GLY A 75 2.99 6.15 9.11
C GLY A 75 1.92 5.71 8.13
N CYS A 76 0.81 5.25 8.69
CA CYS A 76 -0.38 4.78 8.00
C CYS A 76 -1.53 5.72 8.34
N ASP A 77 -1.98 6.53 7.38
CA ASP A 77 -3.14 7.39 7.56
C ASP A 77 -3.99 7.40 6.28
N ARG A 78 -5.31 7.26 6.45
CA ARG A 78 -6.28 7.35 5.37
C ARG A 78 -6.83 8.77 5.23
N VAL A 79 -7.12 9.42 6.34
CA VAL A 79 -7.92 10.65 6.39
C VAL A 79 -7.17 11.78 5.70
N ASP A 80 -5.88 11.90 5.98
CA ASP A 80 -5.04 12.93 5.38
C ASP A 80 -4.79 12.77 3.88
N CYS A 81 -5.00 11.57 3.35
CA CYS A 81 -4.69 11.19 1.97
C CYS A 81 -5.93 10.93 1.10
N ASP A 82 -7.13 11.04 1.64
CA ASP A 82 -8.36 10.61 0.96
C ASP A 82 -8.61 11.35 -0.37
N GLN A 83 -8.19 12.61 -0.45
CA GLN A 83 -8.29 13.46 -1.65
C GLN A 83 -7.07 13.37 -2.57
N SER A 84 -6.02 12.63 -2.19
CA SER A 84 -4.78 12.58 -2.97
C SER A 84 -4.94 11.88 -4.33
N ASP A 85 -5.95 11.01 -4.45
CA ASP A 85 -6.30 10.31 -5.68
C ASP A 85 -7.20 11.11 -6.62
N ASP A 86 -7.81 12.18 -6.13
CA ASP A 86 -8.72 12.98 -6.91
C ASP A 86 -7.93 13.86 -7.89
N PRO A 87 -8.08 13.65 -9.21
CA PRO A 87 -7.40 14.45 -10.21
C PRO A 87 -7.94 15.89 -10.27
N GLU A 88 -9.14 16.16 -9.75
CA GLU A 88 -9.77 17.49 -9.74
C GLU A 88 -9.21 18.37 -8.61
N VAL A 89 -8.60 17.77 -7.58
CA VAL A 89 -8.01 18.52 -6.46
C VAL A 89 -6.58 18.98 -6.81
N THR A 90 -6.47 20.26 -7.14
CA THR A 90 -5.23 20.90 -7.63
C THR A 90 -4.17 21.16 -6.56
N GLU A 91 -4.52 21.10 -5.27
CA GLU A 91 -3.59 21.32 -4.16
C GLU A 91 -2.50 20.24 -4.06
N TRP A 92 -2.75 19.06 -4.63
CA TRP A 92 -1.85 17.93 -4.62
C TRP A 92 -0.92 17.96 -5.85
N ARG A 93 0.39 18.01 -5.61
CA ARG A 93 1.43 17.89 -6.63
C ARG A 93 1.98 16.47 -6.68
N SER A 94 2.21 15.95 -7.88
CA SER A 94 2.86 14.65 -8.06
C SER A 94 4.39 14.82 -8.03
N THR A 95 5.09 13.91 -7.35
CA THR A 95 6.56 13.85 -7.35
C THR A 95 7.07 12.86 -8.39
N THR A 96 8.37 12.92 -8.69
CA THR A 96 9.06 11.97 -9.57
C THR A 96 8.94 10.53 -9.09
N ASP A 97 8.82 10.33 -7.78
CA ASP A 97 8.74 9.01 -7.14
C ASP A 97 7.31 8.45 -7.11
N GLY A 98 6.35 9.12 -7.76
CA GLY A 98 4.95 8.72 -7.78
C GLY A 98 4.18 9.04 -6.49
N ARG A 99 4.74 9.86 -5.59
CA ARG A 99 4.04 10.35 -4.40
C ARG A 99 3.16 11.55 -4.76
N ARG A 100 2.07 11.74 -4.02
CA ARG A 100 1.20 12.92 -4.10
C ARG A 100 1.42 13.75 -2.86
N CYS A 101 1.83 15.01 -3.00
CA CYS A 101 2.13 15.88 -1.86
C CYS A 101 1.27 17.15 -1.87
N ARG A 102 0.87 17.64 -0.70
CA ARG A 102 0.25 18.96 -0.56
C ARG A 102 0.84 19.70 0.63
N LYS A 103 0.87 21.03 0.53
CA LYS A 103 1.14 21.88 1.69
C LYS A 103 -0.14 22.04 2.50
N HIS A 104 -0.05 21.99 3.82
CA HIS A 104 -1.19 22.25 4.68
C HIS A 104 -0.75 22.87 6.00
N ARG A 105 -1.55 23.82 6.50
CA ARG A 105 -1.21 24.64 7.67
C ARG A 105 -1.04 23.85 8.96
N ASP A 106 -1.69 22.68 9.06
CA ASP A 106 -1.62 21.81 10.24
C ASP A 106 -0.22 21.19 10.41
N TYR A 107 0.58 21.18 9.33
CA TYR A 107 1.98 20.78 9.33
C TYR A 107 2.93 21.98 9.54
N GLY A 108 2.42 23.18 9.79
CA GLY A 108 3.18 24.42 9.90
C GLY A 108 3.21 25.24 8.62
N ARG A 109 3.66 26.50 8.70
CA ARG A 109 3.64 27.45 7.57
C ARG A 109 4.32 26.92 6.29
N HIS A 110 5.35 26.11 6.43
CA HIS A 110 6.08 25.48 5.32
C HIS A 110 5.97 23.96 5.35
N GLY A 111 5.01 23.44 6.10
CA GLY A 111 4.79 22.02 6.25
C GLY A 111 4.03 21.42 5.08
N GLU A 112 4.20 20.11 4.93
CA GLU A 112 3.55 19.35 3.88
C GLU A 112 3.36 17.89 4.26
N ILE A 113 2.44 17.26 3.54
CA ILE A 113 2.19 15.83 3.62
C ILE A 113 2.26 15.20 2.24
N CYS A 114 2.88 14.04 2.16
CA CYS A 114 3.00 13.21 0.98
C CYS A 114 2.36 11.83 1.21
N CYS A 115 1.61 11.36 0.22
CA CYS A 115 0.87 10.10 0.22
C CYS A 115 1.39 9.20 -0.89
N CYS A 116 1.46 7.89 -0.63
CA CYS A 116 1.83 6.88 -1.62
C CYS A 116 1.19 5.52 -1.30
N LYS A 117 1.17 4.61 -2.28
CA LYS A 117 0.41 3.34 -2.24
C LYS A 117 1.25 2.09 -2.48
N THR A 118 2.57 2.20 -2.38
CA THR A 118 3.50 1.07 -2.56
C THR A 118 4.14 0.71 -1.23
N ASP A 119 4.49 -0.56 -1.03
CA ASP A 119 5.07 -1.01 0.23
C ASP A 119 6.32 -0.19 0.57
N LEU A 120 6.36 0.30 1.81
CA LEU A 120 7.46 1.06 2.41
C LEU A 120 7.81 2.35 1.65
N CYS A 121 6.87 2.90 0.87
CA CYS A 121 7.09 4.05 0.01
C CYS A 121 7.25 5.38 0.74
N ASN A 122 6.96 5.45 2.03
CA ASN A 122 7.01 6.68 2.82
C ASN A 122 8.39 6.99 3.41
N SER A 123 9.43 6.21 3.09
CA SER A 123 10.81 6.57 3.42
C SER A 123 11.38 7.60 2.44
N ALA A 124 12.32 8.44 2.88
CA ALA A 124 13.07 9.32 1.98
C ALA A 124 14.01 8.54 1.01
N THR A 125 14.13 7.23 1.18
CA THR A 125 15.07 6.33 0.49
C THR A 125 14.33 5.06 0.05
N ALA A 126 13.53 5.15 -1.01
CA ALA A 126 12.88 3.99 -1.60
C ALA A 126 13.64 3.56 -2.87
N SER A 127 14.56 2.61 -2.73
CA SER A 127 15.03 1.80 -3.87
C SER A 127 13.96 0.77 -4.18
N THR A 128 13.22 0.99 -5.26
CA THR A 128 12.10 0.15 -5.68
C THR A 128 12.61 -1.13 -6.33
N THR A 129 12.62 -2.26 -5.59
CA THR A 129 12.80 -3.59 -6.19
C THR A 129 11.43 -4.25 -6.32
N THR A 130 10.78 -4.09 -7.47
CA THR A 130 9.47 -4.69 -7.74
C THR A 130 9.65 -6.14 -8.13
N LEU A 131 9.35 -7.07 -7.22
CA LEU A 131 9.35 -8.50 -7.49
C LEU A 131 7.97 -8.89 -8.03
N VAL A 132 7.83 -8.94 -9.36
CA VAL A 132 6.59 -9.37 -10.03
C VAL A 132 6.49 -10.89 -9.93
N VAL A 133 5.74 -11.39 -8.95
CA VAL A 133 5.41 -12.82 -8.87
C VAL A 133 4.26 -13.09 -9.85
N SER A 134 4.61 -13.65 -11.01
CA SER A 134 3.65 -14.01 -12.06
C SER A 134 2.70 -15.12 -11.60
N ARG A 135 1.39 -14.83 -11.60
CA ARG A 135 0.28 -15.75 -11.28
C ARG A 135 0.03 -16.84 -12.33
N THR A 136 0.94 -17.05 -13.29
CA THR A 136 0.73 -17.94 -14.45
C THR A 136 0.77 -19.44 -14.16
N PHE A 137 1.02 -19.89 -12.93
CA PHE A 137 1.17 -21.32 -12.64
C PHE A 137 -0.14 -22.11 -12.45
N CYS A 138 -1.27 -21.45 -12.15
CA CYS A 138 -2.54 -22.19 -11.96
C CYS A 138 -3.22 -22.56 -13.29
N SER A 139 -3.14 -21.70 -14.31
CA SER A 139 -3.79 -21.93 -15.61
C SER A 139 -3.15 -23.06 -16.43
N LEU A 140 -1.83 -23.26 -16.29
CA LEU A 140 -1.11 -24.34 -16.98
C LEU A 140 -1.48 -25.73 -16.43
N PHE A 141 -1.77 -25.83 -15.13
CA PHE A 141 -2.17 -27.11 -14.51
C PHE A 141 -3.58 -27.53 -14.95
N VAL A 142 -4.51 -26.57 -15.10
CA VAL A 142 -5.87 -26.85 -15.56
C VAL A 142 -5.90 -27.33 -17.02
N LEU A 143 -5.07 -26.75 -17.90
CA LEU A 143 -4.94 -27.20 -19.29
C LEU A 143 -4.26 -28.58 -19.40
N ALA A 144 -3.23 -28.84 -18.59
CA ALA A 144 -2.51 -30.12 -18.61
C ALA A 144 -3.37 -31.30 -18.12
N VAL A 145 -4.29 -31.07 -17.17
CA VAL A 145 -5.16 -32.10 -16.60
C VAL A 145 -6.42 -32.36 -17.44
N LEU A 146 -6.86 -31.40 -18.27
CA LEU A 146 -8.02 -31.57 -19.17
C LEU A 146 -7.67 -32.16 -20.55
N SER A 147 -6.43 -32.05 -21.00
CA SER A 147 -5.99 -32.60 -22.31
C SER A 147 -6.15 -34.12 -22.50
N PRO A 148 -5.94 -35.00 -21.50
CA PRO A 148 -6.09 -36.44 -21.72
C PRO A 148 -7.56 -36.92 -21.77
N LEU A 149 -8.54 -36.05 -21.50
CA LEU A 149 -9.97 -36.39 -21.54
C LEU A 149 -10.65 -36.13 -22.89
N PHE A 150 -9.95 -35.50 -23.84
CA PHE A 150 -10.48 -35.18 -25.18
C PHE A 150 -9.91 -36.07 -26.31
N LEU A 151 -9.05 -37.03 -25.98
CA LEU A 151 -8.39 -37.93 -26.94
C LEU A 151 -8.82 -39.40 -26.83
N LEU A 152 -9.97 -39.69 -26.23
CA LEU A 152 -10.58 -41.03 -26.18
C LEU A 152 -12.07 -40.99 -26.49
#